data_AF-A0A6P1WXK4-F1
#
_entry.id   AF-A0A6P1WXK4-F1
#
_cell.length_a   1.000
_cell.length_b   1.000
_cell.length_c   1.000
_cell.angle_alpha   90.00
_cell.angle_beta   90.00
_cell.angle_gamma   90.00
#
_symmetry.space_group_name_H-M   'P 1'
#
loop_
_entity.id
_entity.type
_entity.pdbx_description
1 polymer ?
#
loop_
_entity_poly.entity_id
_entity_poly.type
_entity_poly.pdbx_seq_one_letter_code
_entity_poly.pdbx_strand_id
1 'polypeptide(L)'
;MKFFIPAWYSEGHWWQSNAKPAFFKKSKTEFDDLISLMGMHVKNKRPFEMLILNYSPDLRTFLHRYDLFDAGYWSVFDAIQGFTHQTPQSVDYRTLDWPEDTEFIYATSYIRAFTAEHQYSNIHFSQDGYLVWIESFENHIQRYRYIFDDRGYLSSVMTYNQQGEAERHFYMTLDGDWVMQEDLISGEVKIHRNYYHLFNNQVYLSMDEVIDEWLSRYFKQRADDFETVIAASDIRHNAMIANHVASEQLCFSIFQQRKTSLEENGMSAIEKAKYWLVDTIENTEKLSRYQKQSHSENQLLRITPFDVQVNANMSSQLYEMNIGVWVDGMCQDTFRNVMSQLEQEMQQHSQVRVVLLSKQTDILPQWVSETMKSMNEVLNQKQQAPEMIRDIMYKEETTYVDLKSVPFENQLVEVVRTLRLIIDLNHEPDLFLQICSIGAGLPQINRNPTDYVQHNMNGYLINDINDLSIATDYFLNHLKNWNQAFSYSMKLAKHYSSSQILTQLDERRLRDKNGA
;
A
#
# COMPACT_ATOMS: atom_id res chain seq x y z
N MET A 1 -22.25 -14.05 -0.85
CA MET A 1 -21.44 -12.80 -0.94
C MET A 1 -19.97 -13.07 -0.58
N LYS A 2 -19.01 -12.24 -1.00
CA LYS A 2 -17.59 -12.36 -0.60
C LYS A 2 -17.28 -11.47 0.59
N PHE A 3 -16.49 -11.97 1.54
CA PHE A 3 -15.93 -11.20 2.64
C PHE A 3 -14.44 -10.97 2.43
N PHE A 4 -13.97 -9.76 2.74
CA PHE A 4 -12.57 -9.38 2.66
C PHE A 4 -12.02 -9.05 4.05
N ILE A 5 -10.88 -9.65 4.42
CA ILE A 5 -10.20 -9.37 5.69
C ILE A 5 -8.85 -8.72 5.39
N PRO A 6 -8.72 -7.39 5.49
CA PRO A 6 -7.44 -6.72 5.29
C PRO A 6 -6.47 -6.87 6.46
N ALA A 7 -5.20 -6.63 6.14
CA ALA A 7 -4.08 -6.62 7.09
C ALA A 7 -3.48 -5.20 7.21
N TRP A 8 -4.33 -4.18 7.42
CA TRP A 8 -3.93 -2.77 7.54
C TRP A 8 -3.40 -2.44 8.94
N TYR A 9 -2.35 -3.14 9.33
CA TYR A 9 -1.87 -3.19 10.71
C TYR A 9 -0.68 -2.28 10.94
N SER A 10 -0.50 -1.89 12.20
CA SER A 10 0.69 -1.14 12.62
C SER A 10 1.93 -2.03 12.67
N GLU A 11 3.12 -1.40 12.72
CA GLU A 11 4.39 -2.09 12.96
C GLU A 11 4.53 -2.60 14.40
N GLY A 12 3.75 -2.04 15.34
CA GLY A 12 3.68 -2.50 16.73
C GLY A 12 2.68 -3.64 16.90
N HIS A 13 1.79 -3.52 17.90
CA HIS A 13 0.67 -4.45 18.03
C HIS A 13 -0.29 -4.29 16.84
N TRP A 14 -0.67 -5.40 16.23
CA TRP A 14 -1.35 -5.37 14.93
C TRP A 14 -2.77 -4.82 14.99
N TRP A 15 -3.42 -4.91 16.15
CA TRP A 15 -4.73 -4.32 16.39
C TRP A 15 -4.70 -2.82 16.61
N GLN A 16 -3.53 -2.18 16.78
CA GLN A 16 -3.46 -0.74 17.01
C GLN A 16 -3.68 0.07 15.74
N SER A 17 -4.13 1.32 15.94
CA SER A 17 -4.38 2.26 14.85
C SER A 17 -3.10 2.75 14.18
N ASN A 18 -3.17 2.91 12.87
CA ASN A 18 -2.16 3.58 12.05
C ASN A 18 -2.40 5.08 11.86
N ALA A 19 -3.47 5.63 12.44
CA ALA A 19 -3.82 7.04 12.31
C ALA A 19 -2.66 7.92 12.82
N LYS A 20 -2.22 8.85 11.98
CA LYS A 20 -1.15 9.79 12.32
C LYS A 20 -1.52 11.22 11.89
N PRO A 21 -1.15 12.24 12.68
CA PRO A 21 -1.28 13.64 12.30
C PRO A 21 -0.53 14.01 11.01
N ALA A 22 -0.96 15.11 10.39
CA ALA A 22 -0.48 15.57 9.07
C ALA A 22 1.03 15.79 8.96
N PHE A 23 1.70 16.15 10.06
CA PHE A 23 3.15 16.38 10.05
C PHE A 23 3.97 15.10 9.94
N PHE A 24 3.37 13.93 10.21
CA PHE A 24 3.99 12.66 9.87
C PHE A 24 3.84 12.45 8.36
N LYS A 25 4.94 12.65 7.61
CA LYS A 25 4.98 12.29 6.20
C LYS A 25 4.83 10.76 6.08
N LYS A 26 3.82 10.30 5.35
CA LYS A 26 3.77 8.91 4.91
C LYS A 26 4.95 8.69 3.95
N SER A 27 5.85 7.78 4.28
CA SER A 27 7.02 7.45 3.45
C SER A 27 6.76 6.27 2.51
N LYS A 28 5.59 5.63 2.62
CA LYS A 28 5.18 4.46 1.85
C LYS A 28 3.69 4.52 1.55
N THR A 29 3.30 3.90 0.45
CA THR A 29 1.91 3.65 0.12
C THR A 29 1.23 2.71 1.12
N GLU A 30 -0.06 2.96 1.39
CA GLU A 30 -0.95 2.02 2.08
C GLU A 30 -1.77 1.19 1.08
N PHE A 31 -1.58 1.41 -0.23
CA PHE A 31 -2.24 0.65 -1.28
C PHE A 31 -1.74 -0.80 -1.29
N ASP A 32 -2.67 -1.75 -1.24
CA ASP A 32 -2.36 -3.18 -1.23
C ASP A 32 -3.25 -3.96 -2.22
N ASP A 33 -2.99 -5.26 -2.27
CA ASP A 33 -3.73 -6.20 -3.10
C ASP A 33 -5.22 -6.23 -2.81
N LEU A 34 -5.63 -6.13 -1.55
CA LEU A 34 -7.04 -6.17 -1.17
C LEU A 34 -7.76 -4.87 -1.49
N ILE A 35 -7.14 -3.70 -1.27
CA ILE A 35 -7.70 -2.42 -1.69
C ILE A 35 -8.00 -2.47 -3.19
N SER A 36 -7.05 -2.96 -3.98
CA SER A 36 -7.23 -3.11 -5.42
C SER A 36 -8.34 -4.11 -5.76
N LEU A 37 -8.35 -5.31 -5.16
CA LEU A 37 -9.40 -6.31 -5.39
C LEU A 37 -10.79 -5.79 -5.01
N MET A 38 -10.93 -5.11 -3.88
CA MET A 38 -12.18 -4.49 -3.44
C MET A 38 -12.60 -3.37 -4.39
N GLY A 39 -11.66 -2.52 -4.82
CA GLY A 39 -11.90 -1.48 -5.83
C GLY A 39 -12.42 -2.05 -7.16
N MET A 40 -11.89 -3.20 -7.58
CA MET A 40 -12.44 -3.93 -8.74
C MET A 40 -13.88 -4.37 -8.52
N HIS A 41 -14.23 -4.86 -7.32
CA HIS A 41 -15.62 -5.25 -7.00
C HIS A 41 -16.56 -4.04 -7.02
N VAL A 42 -16.16 -2.91 -6.42
CA VAL A 42 -16.92 -1.64 -6.47
C VAL A 42 -17.17 -1.21 -7.92
N LYS A 43 -16.10 -1.13 -8.73
CA LYS A 43 -16.16 -0.73 -10.15
C LYS A 43 -17.09 -1.61 -10.98
N ASN A 44 -17.17 -2.90 -10.66
CA ASN A 44 -18.01 -3.88 -11.37
C ASN A 44 -19.35 -4.14 -10.66
N LYS A 45 -19.73 -3.33 -9.65
CA LYS A 45 -20.97 -3.44 -8.88
C LYS A 45 -21.20 -4.86 -8.31
N ARG A 46 -20.13 -5.54 -7.90
CA ARG A 46 -20.21 -6.86 -7.27
C ARG A 46 -20.24 -6.69 -5.75
N PRO A 47 -21.26 -7.25 -5.06
CA PRO A 47 -21.39 -7.06 -3.62
C PRO A 47 -20.28 -7.79 -2.85
N PHE A 48 -19.76 -7.13 -1.83
CA PHE A 48 -18.82 -7.68 -0.86
C PHE A 48 -18.98 -6.94 0.48
N GLU A 49 -18.38 -7.49 1.52
CA GLU A 49 -18.28 -6.85 2.84
C GLU A 49 -16.86 -6.96 3.38
N MET A 50 -16.38 -5.90 4.02
CA MET A 50 -15.05 -5.83 4.62
C MET A 50 -15.14 -6.17 6.11
N LEU A 51 -14.21 -6.98 6.64
CA LEU A 51 -14.10 -7.28 8.06
C LEU A 51 -12.83 -6.65 8.62
N ILE A 52 -12.97 -5.53 9.31
CA ILE A 52 -11.86 -4.76 9.87
C ILE A 52 -11.59 -5.23 11.30
N LEU A 53 -10.46 -5.94 11.48
CA LEU A 53 -10.14 -6.58 12.76
C LEU A 53 -9.38 -5.67 13.72
N ASN A 54 -8.65 -4.68 13.22
CA ASN A 54 -7.88 -3.73 14.04
C ASN A 54 -8.66 -2.45 14.35
N TYR A 55 -8.21 -1.75 15.40
CA TYR A 55 -8.74 -0.46 15.81
C TYR A 55 -8.36 0.62 14.80
N SER A 56 -9.37 1.19 14.13
CA SER A 56 -9.18 2.16 13.04
C SER A 56 -10.13 3.37 13.19
N PRO A 57 -9.83 4.33 14.08
CA PRO A 57 -10.65 5.53 14.29
C PRO A 57 -10.75 6.44 13.06
N ASP A 58 -9.80 6.36 12.11
CA ASP A 58 -9.78 7.13 10.86
C ASP A 58 -10.25 6.31 9.64
N LEU A 59 -10.95 5.19 9.86
CA LEU A 59 -11.32 4.22 8.83
C LEU A 59 -12.10 4.86 7.67
N ARG A 60 -13.03 5.77 7.92
CA ARG A 60 -13.88 6.31 6.84
C ARG A 60 -13.08 7.24 5.95
N THR A 61 -12.24 8.09 6.52
CA THR A 61 -11.32 8.93 5.72
C THR A 61 -10.32 8.08 4.96
N PHE A 62 -9.82 6.99 5.55
CA PHE A 62 -8.99 6.00 4.86
C PHE A 62 -9.73 5.37 3.67
N LEU A 63 -10.94 4.84 3.86
CA LEU A 63 -11.72 4.22 2.80
C LEU A 63 -12.07 5.21 1.69
N HIS A 64 -12.34 6.48 2.01
CA HIS A 64 -12.58 7.53 1.03
C HIS A 64 -11.37 7.79 0.14
N ARG A 65 -10.14 7.81 0.68
CA ARG A 65 -8.92 8.00 -0.13
C ARG A 65 -8.71 6.90 -1.19
N TYR A 66 -9.33 5.74 -1.01
CA TYR A 66 -9.21 4.58 -1.87
C TYR A 66 -10.50 4.22 -2.64
N ASP A 67 -11.47 5.15 -2.70
CA ASP A 67 -12.77 4.93 -3.36
C ASP A 67 -13.56 3.71 -2.83
N LEU A 68 -13.37 3.37 -1.55
CA LEU A 68 -14.04 2.28 -0.84
C LEU A 68 -15.05 2.75 0.21
N PHE A 69 -15.31 4.06 0.32
CA PHE A 69 -16.17 4.64 1.34
C PHE A 69 -17.61 4.07 1.32
N ASP A 70 -18.16 3.86 0.12
CA ASP A 70 -19.52 3.32 -0.05
C ASP A 70 -19.61 1.79 0.13
N ALA A 71 -18.47 1.11 0.33
CA ALA A 71 -18.45 -0.33 0.54
C ALA A 71 -18.86 -0.68 1.98
N GLY A 72 -19.69 -1.72 2.11
CA GLY A 72 -20.11 -2.22 3.42
C GLY A 72 -18.94 -2.80 4.20
N TYR A 73 -18.89 -2.50 5.49
CA TYR A 73 -17.92 -3.08 6.41
C TYR A 73 -18.52 -3.42 7.76
N TRP A 74 -17.90 -4.39 8.41
CA TRP A 74 -18.01 -4.67 9.83
C TRP A 74 -16.65 -4.45 10.48
N SER A 75 -16.60 -3.68 11.56
CA SER A 75 -15.38 -3.49 12.35
C SER A 75 -15.58 -4.07 13.74
N VAL A 76 -14.59 -4.84 14.21
CA VAL A 76 -14.57 -5.43 15.55
C VAL A 76 -14.71 -4.34 16.61
N PHE A 77 -13.94 -3.26 16.48
CA PHE A 77 -13.92 -2.17 17.45
C PHE A 77 -15.18 -1.30 17.38
N ASP A 78 -15.77 -1.09 16.19
CA ASP A 78 -17.10 -0.45 16.11
C ASP A 78 -18.16 -1.30 16.83
N ALA A 79 -18.14 -2.63 16.66
CA ALA A 79 -19.09 -3.52 17.31
C ALA A 79 -18.92 -3.55 18.84
N ILE A 80 -17.67 -3.51 19.33
CA ILE A 80 -17.35 -3.41 20.77
C ILE A 80 -17.79 -2.07 21.35
N GLN A 81 -17.50 -0.96 20.65
CA GLN A 81 -17.73 0.40 21.15
C GLN A 81 -19.17 0.90 20.92
N GLY A 82 -19.98 0.12 20.18
CA GLY A 82 -21.36 0.48 19.85
C GLY A 82 -21.46 1.55 18.77
N PHE A 83 -20.43 1.69 17.93
CA PHE A 83 -20.44 2.65 16.82
C PHE A 83 -21.13 2.08 15.58
N THR A 84 -21.75 2.97 14.82
CA THR A 84 -22.35 2.65 13.51
C THR A 84 -21.68 3.43 12.41
N HIS A 85 -21.79 2.95 11.16
CA HIS A 85 -21.31 3.70 10.01
C HIS A 85 -22.03 5.07 9.91
N GLN A 86 -21.25 6.13 9.77
CA GLN A 86 -21.70 7.52 9.59
C GLN A 86 -20.67 8.26 8.73
N THR A 87 -21.11 9.33 8.07
CA THR A 87 -20.21 10.23 7.35
C THR A 87 -19.23 10.89 8.33
N PRO A 88 -17.95 11.07 7.95
CA PRO A 88 -16.98 11.79 8.77
C PRO A 88 -17.50 13.16 9.18
N GLN A 89 -17.25 13.53 10.44
CA GLN A 89 -17.67 14.80 11.02
C GLN A 89 -16.48 15.46 11.69
N SER A 90 -16.16 16.68 11.25
CA SER A 90 -15.09 17.46 11.88
C SER A 90 -15.54 17.94 13.26
N VAL A 91 -14.69 17.72 14.26
CA VAL A 91 -14.87 18.23 15.62
C VAL A 91 -14.27 19.63 15.69
N ASP A 92 -15.09 20.62 16.01
CA ASP A 92 -14.57 21.93 16.38
C ASP A 92 -13.96 21.85 17.77
N TYR A 93 -12.62 21.84 17.84
CA TYR A 93 -11.91 21.77 19.11
C TYR A 93 -12.29 22.91 20.06
N ARG A 94 -12.79 24.06 19.56
CA ARG A 94 -13.14 25.22 20.40
C ARG A 94 -14.42 25.00 21.19
N THR A 95 -15.26 24.04 20.80
CA THR A 95 -16.52 23.73 21.48
C THR A 95 -16.38 22.64 22.54
N LEU A 96 -15.17 22.12 22.75
CA LEU A 96 -14.90 21.19 23.83
C LEU A 96 -14.91 21.92 25.18
N ASP A 97 -15.13 21.16 26.26
CA ASP A 97 -15.22 21.68 27.63
C ASP A 97 -13.84 22.07 28.19
N TRP A 98 -13.23 23.11 27.63
CA TRP A 98 -11.98 23.67 28.12
C TRP A 98 -12.17 24.45 29.42
N PRO A 99 -11.15 24.49 30.31
CA PRO A 99 -11.16 25.39 31.45
C PRO A 99 -11.36 26.86 31.05
N GLU A 100 -11.97 27.64 31.95
CA GLU A 100 -12.06 29.10 31.77
C GLU A 100 -10.66 29.70 31.56
N ASP A 101 -10.58 30.73 30.72
CA ASP A 101 -9.34 31.40 30.32
C ASP A 101 -8.34 30.57 29.50
N THR A 102 -8.78 29.47 28.87
CA THR A 102 -7.92 28.71 27.94
C THR A 102 -7.48 29.55 26.73
N GLU A 103 -6.17 29.69 26.54
CA GLU A 103 -5.58 30.41 25.40
C GLU A 103 -5.08 29.44 24.31
N PHE A 104 -5.41 29.72 23.04
CA PHE A 104 -4.97 28.92 21.90
C PHE A 104 -3.85 29.59 21.11
N ILE A 105 -2.74 28.87 20.91
CA ILE A 105 -1.61 29.27 20.07
C ILE A 105 -1.51 28.34 18.86
N TYR A 106 -1.46 28.93 17.68
CA TYR A 106 -1.38 28.21 16.40
C TYR A 106 0.07 28.00 16.00
N ALA A 107 0.54 26.76 16.04
CA ALA A 107 1.83 26.36 15.50
C ALA A 107 1.67 25.76 14.10
N THR A 108 2.79 25.50 13.41
CA THR A 108 2.77 24.97 12.03
C THR A 108 2.18 23.56 11.94
N SER A 109 2.32 22.74 12.99
CA SER A 109 1.93 21.31 12.96
C SER A 109 0.81 20.91 13.94
N TYR A 110 0.46 21.78 14.89
CA TYR A 110 -0.58 21.54 15.90
C TYR A 110 -1.08 22.88 16.47
N ILE A 111 -2.18 22.83 17.22
CA ILE A 111 -2.66 23.95 18.03
C ILE A 111 -2.36 23.64 19.49
N ARG A 112 -1.81 24.59 20.24
CA ARG A 112 -1.58 24.46 21.69
C ARG A 112 -2.62 25.22 22.46
N ALA A 113 -3.30 24.57 23.40
CA ALA A 113 -4.21 25.16 24.35
C ALA A 113 -3.53 25.23 25.73
N PHE A 114 -3.33 26.42 26.29
CA PHE A 114 -2.85 26.58 27.67
C PHE A 114 -4.05 26.60 28.61
N THR A 115 -4.16 25.59 29.48
CA THR A 115 -5.34 25.36 30.33
C THR A 115 -5.10 25.77 31.79
N ALA A 116 -3.84 25.86 32.21
CA ALA A 116 -3.42 26.42 33.50
C ALA A 116 -1.91 26.76 33.44
N GLU A 117 -1.36 27.38 34.50
CA GLU A 117 0.05 27.81 34.57
C GLU A 117 1.05 26.70 34.19
N HIS A 118 0.77 25.45 34.57
CA HIS A 118 1.64 24.29 34.34
C HIS A 118 0.97 23.19 33.50
N GLN A 119 -0.16 23.49 32.86
CA GLN A 119 -0.93 22.53 32.06
C GLN A 119 -1.25 23.07 30.67
N TYR A 120 -1.04 22.24 29.66
CA TYR A 120 -1.39 22.56 28.29
C TYR A 120 -1.77 21.31 27.51
N SER A 121 -2.49 21.49 26.41
CA SER A 121 -2.83 20.42 25.48
C SER A 121 -2.38 20.75 24.06
N ASN A 122 -1.84 19.76 23.35
CA ASN A 122 -1.55 19.86 21.92
C ASN A 122 -2.64 19.14 21.12
N ILE A 123 -3.23 19.85 20.15
CA ILE A 123 -4.36 19.41 19.33
C ILE A 123 -3.82 19.12 17.93
N HIS A 124 -4.02 17.90 17.46
CA HIS A 124 -3.41 17.41 16.21
C HIS A 124 -4.46 17.02 15.18
N PHE A 125 -4.21 17.40 13.92
CA PHE A 125 -5.14 17.19 12.82
C PHE A 125 -4.56 16.26 11.75
N SER A 126 -5.45 15.59 11.01
CA SER A 126 -5.11 14.82 9.81
C SER A 126 -4.80 15.76 8.64
N GLN A 127 -4.27 15.21 7.54
CA GLN A 127 -4.03 15.98 6.31
C GLN A 127 -5.33 16.57 5.75
N ASP A 128 -6.45 15.90 5.99
CA ASP A 128 -7.79 16.30 5.55
C ASP A 128 -8.47 17.26 6.56
N GLY A 129 -7.78 17.64 7.64
CA GLY A 129 -8.26 18.62 8.63
C GLY A 129 -9.17 18.06 9.72
N TYR A 130 -9.26 16.74 9.88
CA TYR A 130 -10.01 16.10 10.97
C TYR A 130 -9.18 16.03 12.24
N LEU A 131 -9.83 16.20 13.40
CA LEU A 131 -9.17 16.01 14.69
C LEU A 131 -8.75 14.55 14.85
N VAL A 132 -7.45 14.30 15.09
CA VAL A 132 -6.90 12.95 15.26
C VAL A 132 -6.77 12.63 16.75
N TRP A 133 -6.03 13.46 17.48
CA TRP A 133 -5.92 13.33 18.92
C TRP A 133 -5.58 14.66 19.61
N ILE A 134 -5.86 14.72 20.92
CA ILE A 134 -5.42 15.77 21.83
C ILE A 134 -4.51 15.15 22.88
N GLU A 135 -3.32 15.71 23.07
CA GLU A 135 -2.36 15.29 24.08
C GLU A 135 -2.31 16.31 25.20
N SER A 136 -2.61 15.92 26.43
CA SER A 136 -2.58 16.78 27.60
C SER A 136 -1.30 16.56 28.41
N PHE A 137 -0.70 17.66 28.85
CA PHE A 137 0.58 17.71 29.55
C PHE A 137 0.43 18.46 30.87
N GLU A 138 1.14 17.97 31.88
CA GLU A 138 1.29 18.61 33.18
C GLU A 138 2.77 18.63 33.53
N ASN A 139 3.31 19.81 33.85
CA ASN A 139 4.76 19.99 34.10
C ASN A 139 5.64 19.39 32.98
N HIS A 140 5.23 19.57 31.72
CA HIS A 140 5.86 19.01 30.51
C HIS A 140 5.83 17.49 30.37
N ILE A 141 5.13 16.77 31.25
CA ILE A 141 4.95 15.32 31.18
C ILE A 141 3.59 15.03 30.58
N GLN A 142 3.55 14.20 29.54
CA GLN A 142 2.28 13.77 28.94
C GLN A 142 1.50 12.96 29.98
N ARG A 143 0.22 13.29 30.15
CA ARG A 143 -0.70 12.62 31.09
C ARG A 143 -1.79 11.84 30.37
N TYR A 144 -2.32 12.43 29.31
CA TYR A 144 -3.42 11.87 28.56
C TYR A 144 -3.21 12.04 27.07
N ARG A 145 -3.72 11.08 26.29
CA ARG A 145 -3.98 11.24 24.86
C ARG A 145 -5.43 10.83 24.58
N TYR A 146 -6.22 11.79 24.12
CA TYR A 146 -7.60 11.61 23.69
C TYR A 146 -7.62 11.38 22.20
N ILE A 147 -8.01 10.19 21.75
CA ILE A 147 -8.03 9.79 20.33
C ILE A 147 -9.45 9.94 19.81
N PHE A 148 -9.61 10.71 18.74
CA PHE A 148 -10.90 11.00 18.14
C PHE A 148 -11.13 10.11 16.92
N ASP A 149 -12.36 9.62 16.84
CA ASP A 149 -12.88 8.92 15.69
C ASP A 149 -13.28 9.95 14.61
N ASP A 150 -13.07 9.64 13.32
CA ASP A 150 -13.35 10.59 12.23
C ASP A 150 -14.84 10.93 12.08
N ARG A 151 -15.75 10.20 12.75
CA ARG A 151 -17.18 10.53 12.88
C ARG A 151 -17.46 11.59 13.96
N GLY A 152 -16.42 12.04 14.66
CA GLY A 152 -16.49 13.14 15.63
C GLY A 152 -16.65 12.73 17.09
N TYR A 153 -16.49 11.45 17.42
CA TYR A 153 -16.59 10.93 18.79
C TYR A 153 -15.23 10.77 19.45
N LEU A 154 -15.17 10.87 20.79
CA LEU A 154 -14.01 10.41 21.54
C LEU A 154 -13.97 8.88 21.47
N SER A 155 -12.98 8.34 20.76
CA SER A 155 -12.89 6.91 20.50
C SER A 155 -12.15 6.16 21.59
N SER A 156 -11.04 6.72 22.07
CA SER A 156 -10.26 6.10 23.13
C SER A 156 -9.42 7.12 23.90
N VAL A 157 -8.98 6.74 25.09
CA VAL A 157 -8.12 7.56 25.94
C VAL A 157 -6.93 6.74 26.40
N MET A 158 -5.72 7.22 26.18
CA MET A 158 -4.49 6.64 26.74
C MET A 158 -4.03 7.46 27.95
N THR A 159 -3.58 6.78 29.00
CA THR A 159 -3.02 7.41 30.21
C THR A 159 -1.53 7.12 30.34
N TYR A 160 -0.81 8.08 30.93
CA TYR A 160 0.64 8.04 31.05
C TYR A 160 1.09 8.20 32.50
N ASN A 161 2.15 7.47 32.89
CA ASN A 161 2.68 7.47 34.25
C ASN A 161 3.48 8.75 34.59
N GLN A 162 4.07 8.82 35.79
CA GLN A 162 4.90 9.95 36.23
C GLN A 162 6.16 10.18 35.38
N GLN A 163 6.59 9.19 34.63
CA GLN A 163 7.73 9.23 33.72
C GLN A 163 7.33 9.59 32.28
N GLY A 164 6.03 9.71 31.98
CA GLY A 164 5.51 9.97 30.64
C GLY A 164 5.43 8.72 29.75
N GLU A 165 5.44 7.53 30.33
CA GLU A 165 5.30 6.26 29.61
C GLU A 165 3.82 5.83 29.61
N ALA A 166 3.35 5.26 28.49
CA ALA A 166 1.97 4.85 28.34
C ALA A 166 1.66 3.64 29.26
N GLU A 167 0.61 3.75 30.07
CA GLU A 167 0.25 2.73 31.08
C GLU A 167 -1.02 1.97 30.68
N ARG A 168 -2.06 2.69 30.27
CA ARG A 168 -3.39 2.11 29.99
C ARG A 168 -4.04 2.75 28.79
N HIS A 169 -4.87 1.97 28.10
CA HIS A 169 -5.67 2.42 26.96
C HIS A 169 -7.13 2.03 27.17
N PHE A 170 -8.00 3.03 27.30
CA PHE A 170 -9.43 2.89 27.49
C PHE A 170 -10.15 3.08 26.17
N TYR A 171 -10.97 2.11 25.76
CA TYR A 171 -11.82 2.20 24.57
C TYR A 171 -13.19 2.71 24.99
N MET A 172 -13.63 3.82 24.39
CA MET A 172 -14.84 4.53 24.79
C MET A 172 -16.06 4.04 24.02
N THR A 173 -17.23 4.19 24.61
CA THR A 173 -18.52 4.01 23.96
C THR A 173 -19.04 5.35 23.44
N LEU A 174 -20.09 5.30 22.61
CA LEU A 174 -20.75 6.51 22.09
C LEU A 174 -21.25 7.46 23.18
N ASP A 175 -21.68 6.89 24.32
CA ASP A 175 -22.22 7.64 25.46
C ASP A 175 -21.12 8.20 26.39
N GLY A 176 -19.84 7.92 26.11
CA GLY A 176 -18.70 8.43 26.88
C GLY A 176 -18.28 7.57 28.09
N ASP A 177 -18.90 6.41 28.32
CA ASP A 177 -18.37 5.37 29.23
C ASP A 177 -17.26 4.57 28.54
N TRP A 178 -16.38 3.89 29.27
CA TRP A 178 -15.38 2.99 28.67
C TRP A 178 -15.90 1.54 28.68
N VAL A 179 -15.74 0.84 27.56
CA VAL A 179 -16.19 -0.56 27.42
C VAL A 179 -15.11 -1.55 27.85
N MET A 180 -13.85 -1.28 27.51
CA MET A 180 -12.71 -2.10 27.89
C MET A 180 -11.44 -1.26 28.08
N GLN A 181 -10.52 -1.77 28.88
CA GLN A 181 -9.24 -1.16 29.20
C GLN A 181 -8.11 -2.17 28.97
N GLU A 182 -7.17 -1.82 28.11
CA GLU A 182 -5.94 -2.57 27.88
C GLU A 182 -4.84 -2.02 28.80
N ASP A 183 -4.12 -2.90 29.47
CA ASP A 183 -2.90 -2.58 30.21
C ASP A 183 -1.71 -2.68 29.25
N LEU A 184 -1.04 -1.56 28.99
CA LEU A 184 -0.02 -1.47 27.93
C LEU A 184 1.32 -2.10 28.34
N ILE A 185 1.45 -2.56 29.59
CA ILE A 185 2.66 -3.21 30.12
C ILE A 185 2.48 -4.73 30.06
N SER A 186 1.35 -5.23 30.53
CA SER A 186 1.05 -6.67 30.61
C SER A 186 0.30 -7.22 29.39
N GLY A 187 -0.39 -6.37 28.62
CA GLY A 187 -1.28 -6.75 27.53
C GLY A 187 -2.69 -7.18 27.97
N GLU A 188 -2.95 -7.29 29.28
CA GLU A 188 -4.23 -7.73 29.82
C GLU A 188 -5.36 -6.75 29.46
N VAL A 189 -6.51 -7.28 29.05
CA VAL A 189 -7.70 -6.47 28.73
C VAL A 189 -8.80 -6.72 29.74
N LYS A 190 -9.24 -5.66 30.43
CA LYS A 190 -10.32 -5.67 31.40
C LYS A 190 -11.59 -5.08 30.81
N ILE A 191 -12.70 -5.79 30.96
CA ILE A 191 -14.01 -5.30 30.53
C ILE A 191 -14.64 -4.47 31.66
N HIS A 192 -15.30 -3.37 31.32
CA HIS A 192 -16.04 -2.59 32.30
C HIS A 192 -17.31 -3.34 32.74
N ARG A 193 -17.63 -3.29 34.03
CA ARG A 193 -18.70 -4.10 34.66
C ARG A 193 -20.08 -3.95 33.99
N ASN A 194 -20.37 -2.78 33.44
CA ASN A 194 -21.65 -2.50 32.77
C ASN A 194 -21.82 -3.33 31.50
N TYR A 195 -20.71 -3.78 30.90
CA TYR A 195 -20.67 -4.46 29.61
C TYR A 195 -20.31 -5.94 29.71
N TYR A 196 -20.23 -6.54 30.91
CA TYR A 196 -19.95 -7.99 31.05
C TYR A 196 -20.89 -8.88 30.26
N HIS A 197 -22.14 -8.46 30.06
CA HIS A 197 -23.12 -9.21 29.26
C HIS A 197 -22.76 -9.30 27.77
N LEU A 198 -21.87 -8.42 27.28
CA LEU A 198 -21.39 -8.41 25.90
C LEU A 198 -20.14 -9.27 25.70
N PHE A 199 -19.52 -9.83 26.73
CA PHE A 199 -18.23 -10.54 26.64
C PHE A 199 -18.32 -11.90 27.33
N ASN A 200 -17.57 -12.90 26.87
CA ASN A 200 -17.54 -14.20 27.54
C ASN A 200 -16.75 -14.14 28.85
N ASN A 201 -15.73 -13.28 28.91
CA ASN A 201 -14.86 -13.11 30.08
C ASN A 201 -14.85 -11.66 30.55
N GLN A 202 -14.52 -11.46 31.83
CA GLN A 202 -14.35 -10.13 32.41
C GLN A 202 -12.92 -9.60 32.21
N VAL A 203 -11.97 -10.51 32.03
CA VAL A 203 -10.54 -10.24 31.83
C VAL A 203 -10.03 -11.21 30.76
N TYR A 204 -9.24 -10.71 29.82
CA TYR A 204 -8.60 -11.44 28.74
C TYR A 204 -7.08 -11.28 28.85
N LEU A 205 -6.31 -12.28 28.42
CA LEU A 205 -4.86 -12.24 28.48
C LEU A 205 -4.25 -11.26 27.47
N SER A 206 -4.90 -11.09 26.32
CA SER A 206 -4.51 -10.11 25.30
C SER A 206 -5.72 -9.62 24.50
N MET A 207 -5.51 -8.55 23.73
CA MET A 207 -6.50 -8.06 22.77
C MET A 207 -6.81 -9.09 21.66
N ASP A 208 -5.87 -9.98 21.33
CA ASP A 208 -6.11 -11.05 20.35
C ASP A 208 -7.27 -11.95 20.76
N GLU A 209 -7.38 -12.30 22.05
CA GLU A 209 -8.47 -13.14 22.55
C GLU A 209 -9.83 -12.43 22.45
N VAL A 210 -9.84 -11.11 22.66
CA VAL A 210 -11.05 -10.29 22.47
C VAL A 210 -11.44 -10.29 20.99
N ILE A 211 -10.50 -10.05 20.09
CA ILE A 211 -10.76 -10.04 18.64
C ILE A 211 -11.22 -11.42 18.15
N ASP A 212 -10.59 -12.50 18.62
CA ASP A 212 -10.96 -13.89 18.30
C ASP A 212 -12.40 -14.20 18.72
N GLU A 213 -12.80 -13.78 19.92
CA GLU A 213 -14.17 -13.96 20.42
C GLU A 213 -15.20 -13.27 19.51
N TRP A 214 -14.98 -12.00 19.19
CA TRP A 214 -15.90 -11.23 18.36
C TRP A 214 -15.94 -11.71 16.92
N LEU A 215 -14.81 -12.13 16.37
CA LEU A 215 -14.72 -12.74 15.05
C LEU A 215 -15.47 -14.08 15.00
N SER A 216 -15.30 -14.94 16.02
CA SER A 216 -16.03 -16.20 16.14
C SER A 216 -17.53 -15.98 16.18
N ARG A 217 -17.99 -14.98 16.95
CA ARG A 217 -19.41 -14.62 17.04
C ARG A 217 -19.94 -14.10 15.71
N TYR A 218 -19.19 -13.25 15.02
CA TYR A 218 -19.56 -12.73 13.71
C TYR A 218 -19.81 -13.87 12.71
N PHE A 219 -18.85 -14.79 12.56
CA PHE A 219 -19.00 -15.91 11.64
C PHE A 219 -20.12 -16.87 12.03
N LYS A 220 -20.36 -17.09 13.32
CA LYS A 220 -21.50 -17.90 13.79
C LYS A 220 -22.86 -17.28 13.46
N GLN A 221 -22.97 -15.95 13.55
CA GLN A 221 -24.21 -15.23 13.24
C GLN A 221 -24.45 -15.10 11.73
N ARG A 222 -23.39 -15.12 10.93
CA ARG A 222 -23.39 -14.87 9.48
C ARG A 222 -23.03 -16.11 8.65
N ALA A 223 -23.16 -17.31 9.21
CA ALA A 223 -22.65 -18.55 8.61
C ALA A 223 -23.17 -18.81 7.18
N ASP A 224 -24.41 -18.38 6.89
CA ASP A 224 -25.06 -18.56 5.59
C ASP A 224 -24.92 -17.35 4.64
N ASP A 225 -24.32 -16.24 5.10
CA ASP A 225 -24.32 -14.96 4.37
C ASP A 225 -23.12 -14.82 3.41
N PHE A 226 -22.07 -15.64 3.58
CA PHE A 226 -20.86 -15.58 2.76
C PHE A 226 -20.53 -16.89 2.06
N GLU A 227 -20.03 -16.77 0.83
CA GLU A 227 -19.54 -17.88 0.02
C GLU A 227 -18.03 -18.07 0.16
N THR A 228 -17.31 -16.96 0.42
CA THR A 228 -15.86 -16.99 0.53
C THR A 228 -15.36 -15.84 1.36
N VAL A 229 -14.36 -16.13 2.18
CA VAL A 229 -13.50 -15.16 2.84
C VAL A 229 -12.16 -15.07 2.08
N ILE A 230 -11.81 -13.88 1.61
CA ILE A 230 -10.48 -13.58 1.06
C ILE A 230 -9.74 -12.74 2.11
N ALA A 231 -8.75 -13.35 2.76
CA ALA A 231 -7.95 -12.70 3.78
C ALA A 231 -6.57 -12.32 3.24
N ALA A 232 -6.12 -11.10 3.50
CA ALA A 232 -4.74 -10.70 3.26
C ALA A 232 -3.86 -11.57 4.14
N SER A 233 -2.89 -12.29 3.59
CA SER A 233 -2.08 -13.19 4.40
C SER A 233 -1.14 -12.40 5.32
N ASP A 234 -1.27 -12.58 6.63
CA ASP A 234 -0.39 -12.05 7.66
C ASP A 234 -0.27 -13.03 8.84
N ILE A 235 0.96 -13.33 9.26
CA ILE A 235 1.23 -14.29 10.35
C ILE A 235 0.46 -13.97 11.64
N ARG A 236 0.14 -12.69 11.88
CA ARG A 236 -0.48 -12.19 13.11
C ARG A 236 -1.96 -12.59 13.24
N HIS A 237 -2.65 -12.86 12.14
CA HIS A 237 -4.07 -13.25 12.18
C HIS A 237 -4.41 -14.55 11.42
N ASN A 238 -3.47 -15.13 10.66
CA ASN A 238 -3.79 -16.24 9.75
C ASN A 238 -4.38 -17.43 10.49
N ALA A 239 -3.77 -17.79 11.64
CA ALA A 239 -4.23 -18.89 12.46
C ALA A 239 -5.63 -18.63 13.05
N MET A 240 -5.88 -17.39 13.51
CA MET A 240 -7.16 -16.95 14.06
C MET A 240 -8.28 -17.09 13.02
N ILE A 241 -8.08 -16.53 11.82
CA ILE A 241 -9.05 -16.59 10.71
C ILE A 241 -9.31 -18.05 10.31
N ALA A 242 -8.25 -18.84 10.16
CA ALA A 242 -8.37 -20.24 9.74
C ALA A 242 -9.08 -21.15 10.75
N ASN A 243 -9.23 -20.73 12.01
CA ASN A 243 -9.98 -21.48 13.02
C ASN A 243 -11.50 -21.24 12.94
N HIS A 244 -11.94 -20.12 12.33
CA HIS A 244 -13.37 -19.75 12.27
C HIS A 244 -13.99 -19.91 10.88
N VAL A 245 -13.18 -20.07 9.83
CA VAL A 245 -13.65 -20.20 8.45
C VAL A 245 -13.35 -21.60 7.93
N ALA A 246 -14.35 -22.26 7.33
CA ALA A 246 -14.16 -23.56 6.71
C ALA A 246 -13.13 -23.49 5.56
N SER A 247 -12.28 -24.51 5.44
CA SER A 247 -11.20 -24.57 4.45
C SER A 247 -11.68 -24.25 3.03
N GLU A 248 -12.81 -24.84 2.61
CA GLU A 248 -13.45 -24.67 1.30
C GLU A 248 -13.86 -23.23 0.97
N GLN A 249 -14.10 -22.41 2.00
CA GLN A 249 -14.52 -21.01 1.86
C GLN A 249 -13.37 -20.04 2.08
N LEU A 250 -12.19 -20.51 2.46
CA LEU A 250 -11.08 -19.65 2.85
C LEU A 250 -10.05 -19.51 1.71
N CYS A 251 -9.69 -18.27 1.43
CA CYS A 251 -8.64 -17.91 0.50
C CYS A 251 -7.67 -16.92 1.16
N PHE A 252 -6.38 -17.26 1.22
CA PHE A 252 -5.35 -16.31 1.62
C PHE A 252 -4.76 -15.63 0.39
N SER A 253 -4.59 -14.31 0.46
CA SER A 253 -3.92 -13.49 -0.55
C SER A 253 -2.48 -13.19 -0.13
N ILE A 254 -1.54 -13.85 -0.80
CA ILE A 254 -0.10 -13.74 -0.57
C ILE A 254 0.42 -12.64 -1.49
N PHE A 255 0.88 -11.55 -0.88
CA PHE A 255 1.32 -10.34 -1.56
C PHE A 255 2.78 -10.06 -1.25
N GLN A 256 3.61 -9.81 -2.26
CA GLN A 256 5.07 -9.65 -2.16
C GLN A 256 5.48 -8.57 -1.15
N GLN A 257 4.69 -7.50 -1.01
CA GLN A 257 5.01 -6.42 -0.07
C GLN A 257 4.71 -6.81 1.40
N ARG A 258 3.89 -7.83 1.64
CA ARG A 258 3.66 -8.42 2.97
C ARG A 258 4.59 -9.61 3.19
N LYS A 259 5.76 -9.33 3.77
CA LYS A 259 6.87 -10.30 3.90
C LYS A 259 6.68 -11.40 4.96
N THR A 260 5.68 -11.30 5.83
CA THR A 260 5.57 -12.11 7.06
C THR A 260 4.85 -13.45 6.88
N SER A 261 4.08 -13.64 5.80
CA SER A 261 3.22 -14.83 5.67
C SER A 261 3.93 -16.12 5.28
N LEU A 262 5.16 -16.04 4.77
CA LEU A 262 5.92 -17.18 4.23
C LEU A 262 7.02 -17.68 5.18
N GLU A 263 6.98 -17.27 6.45
CA GLU A 263 7.76 -17.90 7.52
C GLU A 263 7.12 -19.24 7.95
N GLU A 264 7.88 -20.16 8.58
CA GLU A 264 7.39 -21.53 8.88
C GLU A 264 6.04 -21.55 9.62
N ASN A 265 5.88 -20.72 10.65
CA ASN A 265 4.63 -20.60 11.41
C ASN A 265 3.49 -20.04 10.54
N GLY A 266 3.77 -19.08 9.67
CA GLY A 266 2.81 -18.50 8.74
C GLY A 266 2.32 -19.50 7.69
N MET A 267 3.22 -20.36 7.19
CA MET A 267 2.89 -21.40 6.20
C MET A 267 1.89 -22.43 6.75
N SER A 268 2.07 -22.89 7.99
CA SER A 268 1.15 -23.86 8.61
C SER A 268 -0.28 -23.33 8.78
N ALA A 269 -0.42 -22.02 9.00
CA ALA A 269 -1.73 -21.38 9.15
C ALA A 269 -2.44 -21.24 7.79
N ILE A 270 -1.72 -20.86 6.74
CA ILE A 270 -2.31 -20.70 5.40
C ILE A 270 -2.61 -22.03 4.72
N GLU A 271 -1.94 -23.11 5.11
CA GLU A 271 -2.21 -24.48 4.63
C GLU A 271 -3.64 -24.93 4.94
N LYS A 272 -4.26 -24.40 6.00
CA LYS A 272 -5.66 -24.69 6.34
C LYS A 272 -6.68 -24.16 5.31
N ALA A 273 -6.31 -23.21 4.47
CA ALA A 273 -7.21 -22.62 3.47
C ALA A 273 -7.17 -23.37 2.15
N LYS A 274 -8.31 -23.61 1.49
CA LYS A 274 -8.32 -24.29 0.20
C LYS A 274 -7.58 -23.52 -0.91
N TYR A 275 -7.67 -22.19 -0.90
CA TYR A 275 -7.17 -21.36 -1.99
C TYR A 275 -6.05 -20.41 -1.55
N TRP A 276 -5.02 -20.29 -2.39
CA TRP A 276 -3.98 -19.27 -2.25
C TRP A 276 -3.98 -18.36 -3.47
N LEU A 277 -4.29 -17.09 -3.28
CA LEU A 277 -4.16 -16.05 -4.29
C LEU A 277 -2.73 -15.50 -4.25
N VAL A 278 -2.04 -15.52 -5.38
CA VAL A 278 -0.59 -15.22 -5.45
C VAL A 278 -0.29 -14.23 -6.56
N ASP A 279 0.52 -13.22 -6.25
CA ASP A 279 0.83 -12.08 -7.11
C ASP A 279 2.07 -12.26 -8.01
N THR A 280 3.08 -13.00 -7.54
CA THR A 280 4.43 -13.06 -8.14
C THR A 280 4.88 -14.48 -8.52
N ILE A 281 5.87 -14.57 -9.41
CA ILE A 281 6.53 -15.84 -9.75
C ILE A 281 7.22 -16.40 -8.51
N GLU A 282 7.98 -15.57 -7.83
CA GLU A 282 8.74 -15.97 -6.64
C GLU A 282 7.86 -16.60 -5.56
N ASN A 283 6.73 -15.96 -5.20
CA ASN A 283 5.80 -16.52 -4.22
C ASN A 283 5.17 -17.83 -4.71
N THR A 284 4.88 -17.92 -6.00
CA THR A 284 4.34 -19.15 -6.61
C THR A 284 5.31 -20.32 -6.46
N GLU A 285 6.60 -20.10 -6.74
CA GLU A 285 7.62 -21.13 -6.59
C GLU A 285 7.81 -21.56 -5.13
N LYS A 286 7.85 -20.59 -4.20
CA LYS A 286 7.96 -20.87 -2.76
C LYS A 286 6.81 -21.75 -2.27
N LEU A 287 5.58 -21.37 -2.59
CA LEU A 287 4.38 -22.13 -2.21
C LEU A 287 4.33 -23.50 -2.89
N SER A 288 4.74 -23.61 -4.17
CA SER A 288 4.81 -24.90 -4.87
C SER A 288 5.84 -25.86 -4.24
N ARG A 289 6.98 -25.34 -3.76
CA ARG A 289 7.97 -26.14 -3.03
C ARG A 289 7.39 -26.63 -1.69
N TYR A 290 6.72 -25.74 -0.96
CA TYR A 290 6.07 -26.07 0.29
C TYR A 290 4.98 -27.14 0.11
N GLN A 291 4.09 -26.99 -0.88
CA GLN A 291 3.05 -28.00 -1.20
C GLN A 291 3.63 -29.40 -1.44
N LYS A 292 4.74 -29.48 -2.16
CA LYS A 292 5.43 -30.76 -2.41
C LYS A 292 6.03 -31.37 -1.14
N GLN A 293 6.48 -30.55 -0.20
CA GLN A 293 7.05 -30.99 1.06
C GLN A 293 5.96 -31.44 2.04
N SER A 294 4.90 -30.64 2.20
CA SER A 294 3.81 -30.89 3.13
C SER A 294 2.71 -31.81 2.59
N HIS A 295 2.79 -32.20 1.31
CA HIS A 295 1.76 -32.97 0.60
C HIS A 295 0.38 -32.29 0.64
N SER A 296 0.37 -30.97 0.55
CA SER A 296 -0.87 -30.20 0.62
C SER A 296 -1.59 -30.15 -0.73
N GLU A 297 -2.92 -30.17 -0.67
CA GLU A 297 -3.84 -30.09 -1.81
C GLU A 297 -4.37 -28.65 -2.06
N ASN A 298 -3.77 -27.63 -1.44
CA ASN A 298 -4.21 -26.24 -1.66
C ASN A 298 -4.14 -25.86 -3.15
N GLN A 299 -5.11 -25.07 -3.62
CA GLN A 299 -5.13 -24.57 -4.98
C GLN A 299 -4.45 -23.22 -5.09
N LEU A 300 -3.39 -23.15 -5.90
CA LEU A 300 -2.66 -21.93 -6.18
C LEU A 300 -3.30 -21.16 -7.35
N LEU A 301 -3.88 -20.01 -7.02
CA LEU A 301 -4.51 -19.09 -7.94
C LEU A 301 -3.56 -17.93 -8.24
N ARG A 302 -2.78 -18.07 -9.31
CA ARG A 302 -1.96 -16.97 -9.80
C ARG A 302 -2.80 -15.98 -10.59
N ILE A 303 -3.15 -14.86 -9.94
CA ILE A 303 -3.99 -13.80 -10.49
C ILE A 303 -3.41 -12.47 -10.00
N THR A 304 -3.26 -11.53 -10.91
CA THR A 304 -2.76 -10.20 -10.55
C THR A 304 -3.72 -9.49 -9.59
N PRO A 305 -3.23 -8.90 -8.50
CA PRO A 305 -4.06 -8.12 -7.61
C PRO A 305 -4.43 -6.74 -8.17
N PHE A 306 -3.86 -6.30 -9.30
CA PHE A 306 -4.07 -4.96 -9.86
C PHE A 306 -4.76 -5.01 -11.23
N ASP A 307 -5.79 -4.19 -11.44
CA ASP A 307 -6.40 -4.03 -12.76
C ASP A 307 -5.60 -3.10 -13.65
N VAL A 308 -5.50 -3.44 -14.94
CA VAL A 308 -4.87 -2.54 -15.91
C VAL A 308 -5.85 -1.43 -16.27
N GLN A 309 -5.49 -0.19 -15.92
CA GLN A 309 -6.22 1.00 -16.30
C GLN A 309 -5.60 1.62 -17.55
N VAL A 310 -6.39 1.75 -18.62
CA VAL A 310 -5.92 2.37 -19.86
C VAL A 310 -5.78 3.86 -19.66
N ASN A 311 -4.55 4.36 -19.77
CA ASN A 311 -4.20 5.77 -19.61
C ASN A 311 -3.58 6.30 -20.90
N ALA A 312 -3.90 7.53 -21.26
CA ALA A 312 -3.33 8.17 -22.45
C ALA A 312 -1.84 8.46 -22.23
N ASN A 313 -0.97 7.69 -22.90
CA ASN A 313 0.45 8.00 -22.99
C ASN A 313 0.67 9.20 -23.92
N MET A 314 1.54 10.11 -23.47
CA MET A 314 1.84 11.36 -24.18
C MET A 314 3.23 11.36 -24.80
N SER A 315 3.98 10.27 -24.75
CA SER A 315 5.37 10.23 -25.22
C SER A 315 5.52 10.58 -26.71
N SER A 316 4.55 10.24 -27.55
CA SER A 316 4.54 10.63 -28.97
C SER A 316 4.28 12.12 -29.20
N GLN A 317 3.84 12.85 -28.18
CA GLN A 317 3.60 14.30 -28.21
C GLN A 317 4.79 15.09 -27.65
N LEU A 318 5.77 14.40 -27.05
CA LEU A 318 6.97 15.01 -26.50
C LEU A 318 8.08 14.97 -27.55
N TYR A 319 8.92 16.01 -27.55
CA TYR A 319 10.16 16.00 -28.34
C TYR A 319 11.19 15.03 -27.76
N GLU A 320 11.18 14.88 -26.43
CA GLU A 320 12.13 14.05 -25.69
C GLU A 320 11.61 12.62 -25.54
N MET A 321 12.51 11.65 -25.73
CA MET A 321 12.26 10.23 -25.52
C MET A 321 12.76 9.83 -24.13
N ASN A 322 11.87 9.93 -23.15
CA ASN A 322 12.21 9.61 -21.75
C ASN A 322 12.24 8.09 -21.52
N ILE A 323 13.40 7.55 -21.14
CA ILE A 323 13.58 6.16 -20.73
C ILE A 323 13.46 6.10 -19.20
N GLY A 324 12.47 5.36 -18.68
CA GLY A 324 12.35 5.11 -17.26
C GLY A 324 13.23 3.95 -16.82
N VAL A 325 14.05 4.14 -15.79
CA VAL A 325 14.89 3.07 -15.22
C VAL A 325 14.49 2.87 -13.76
N TRP A 326 14.01 1.68 -13.44
CA TRP A 326 13.70 1.31 -12.06
C TRP A 326 14.98 1.01 -11.29
N VAL A 327 15.27 1.77 -10.23
CA VAL A 327 16.56 1.63 -9.51
C VAL A 327 16.46 0.82 -8.22
N ASP A 328 15.26 0.65 -7.65
CA ASP A 328 15.09 -0.10 -6.41
C ASP A 328 15.41 -1.58 -6.63
N GLY A 329 16.25 -2.16 -5.77
CA GLY A 329 16.70 -3.55 -5.87
C GLY A 329 17.88 -3.78 -6.84
N MET A 330 18.24 -2.80 -7.66
CA MET A 330 19.36 -2.91 -8.59
C MET A 330 20.71 -2.77 -7.87
N CYS A 331 21.65 -3.68 -8.14
CA CYS A 331 23.01 -3.57 -7.59
C CYS A 331 23.85 -2.53 -8.35
N GLN A 332 24.89 -2.03 -7.70
CA GLN A 332 25.74 -0.94 -8.23
C GLN A 332 26.40 -1.28 -9.57
N ASP A 333 26.88 -2.51 -9.75
CA ASP A 333 27.56 -2.92 -10.99
C ASP A 333 26.60 -2.98 -12.18
N THR A 334 25.41 -3.57 -11.97
CA THR A 334 24.33 -3.56 -12.96
C THR A 334 23.94 -2.14 -13.32
N PHE A 335 23.72 -1.27 -12.34
CA PHE A 335 23.35 0.12 -12.60
C PHE A 335 24.42 0.86 -13.42
N ARG A 336 25.70 0.76 -13.06
CA ARG A 336 26.79 1.40 -13.81
C ARG A 336 26.84 0.93 -15.26
N ASN A 337 26.62 -0.36 -15.51
CA ASN A 337 26.59 -0.92 -16.85
C ASN A 337 25.37 -0.44 -17.66
N VAL A 338 24.19 -0.34 -17.03
CA VAL A 338 23.00 0.27 -17.66
C VAL A 338 23.27 1.72 -18.03
N MET A 339 23.74 2.53 -17.07
CA MET A 339 23.97 3.95 -17.27
C MET A 339 25.04 4.23 -18.33
N SER A 340 26.11 3.44 -18.37
CA SER A 340 27.14 3.54 -19.42
C SER A 340 26.57 3.34 -20.83
N GLN A 341 25.71 2.34 -21.02
CA GLN A 341 25.06 2.11 -22.32
C GLN A 341 24.06 3.21 -22.66
N LEU A 342 23.26 3.68 -21.69
CA LEU A 342 22.33 4.80 -21.90
C LEU A 342 23.06 6.12 -22.16
N GLU A 343 24.27 6.31 -21.64
CA GLU A 343 25.12 7.46 -21.99
C GLU A 343 25.45 7.48 -23.48
N GLN A 344 25.79 6.31 -24.03
CA GLN A 344 26.12 6.16 -25.44
C GLN A 344 24.88 6.44 -26.30
N GLU A 345 23.71 5.93 -25.90
CA GLU A 345 22.43 6.24 -26.57
C GLU A 345 22.11 7.73 -26.56
N MET A 346 22.27 8.43 -25.42
CA MET A 346 22.06 9.88 -25.33
C MET A 346 23.04 10.69 -26.16
N GLN A 347 24.28 10.22 -26.32
CA GLN A 347 25.29 10.86 -27.19
C GLN A 347 24.95 10.70 -28.67
N GLN A 348 24.39 9.56 -29.07
CA GLN A 348 23.95 9.32 -30.45
C GLN A 348 22.62 10.02 -30.77
N HIS A 349 21.72 10.11 -29.79
CA HIS A 349 20.37 10.62 -29.94
C HIS A 349 20.08 11.74 -28.93
N SER A 350 20.21 13.00 -29.37
CA SER A 350 20.02 14.19 -28.52
C SER A 350 18.64 14.35 -27.87
N GLN A 351 17.63 13.59 -28.33
CA GLN A 351 16.28 13.56 -27.78
C GLN A 351 16.12 12.61 -26.60
N VAL A 352 17.03 11.66 -26.41
CA VAL A 352 16.93 10.67 -25.34
C VAL A 352 17.22 11.33 -24.00
N ARG A 353 16.41 10.99 -23.01
CA ARG A 353 16.56 11.38 -21.60
C ARG A 353 16.36 10.14 -20.73
N VAL A 354 16.96 10.13 -19.55
CA VAL A 354 16.79 9.06 -18.57
C VAL A 354 16.09 9.62 -17.34
N VAL A 355 15.04 8.91 -16.90
CA VAL A 355 14.32 9.20 -15.66
C VAL A 355 14.49 8.01 -14.73
N LEU A 356 15.28 8.18 -13.68
CA LEU A 356 15.43 7.18 -12.63
C LEU A 356 14.18 7.19 -11.76
N LEU A 357 13.64 6.00 -11.47
CA LEU A 357 12.41 5.80 -10.70
C LEU A 357 12.72 5.01 -9.42
N SER A 358 12.31 5.55 -8.27
CA SER A 358 12.45 4.89 -6.97
C SER A 358 11.27 5.20 -6.06
N LYS A 359 10.83 4.22 -5.26
CA LYS A 359 9.85 4.44 -4.18
C LYS A 359 10.47 5.15 -2.96
N GLN A 360 11.78 5.35 -2.93
CA GLN A 360 12.47 5.96 -1.79
C GLN A 360 12.38 7.49 -1.83
N THR A 361 11.95 8.10 -0.72
CA THR A 361 11.74 9.56 -0.60
C THR A 361 12.95 10.33 -0.09
N ASP A 362 13.80 9.70 0.73
CA ASP A 362 14.71 10.47 1.58
C ASP A 362 16.20 10.30 1.25
N ILE A 363 16.69 9.09 0.95
CA ILE A 363 18.12 8.86 0.70
C ILE A 363 18.31 7.73 -0.32
N LEU A 364 18.65 8.08 -1.56
CA LEU A 364 19.23 7.10 -2.48
C LEU A 364 20.70 6.81 -2.14
N PRO A 365 21.22 5.64 -2.54
CA PRO A 365 22.64 5.37 -2.42
C PRO A 365 23.47 6.46 -3.10
N GLN A 366 24.53 6.92 -2.43
CA GLN A 366 25.40 8.00 -2.89
C GLN A 366 25.90 7.78 -4.34
N TRP A 367 26.23 6.54 -4.69
CA TRP A 367 26.70 6.18 -6.03
C TRP A 367 25.67 6.45 -7.15
N VAL A 368 24.36 6.42 -6.87
CA VAL A 368 23.32 6.79 -7.84
C VAL A 368 23.43 8.29 -8.14
N SER A 369 23.44 9.10 -7.08
CA SER A 369 23.49 10.56 -7.18
C SER A 369 24.77 11.06 -7.85
N GLU A 370 25.92 10.44 -7.54
CA GLU A 370 27.21 10.76 -8.14
C GLU A 370 27.25 10.42 -9.63
N THR A 371 26.70 9.26 -10.01
CA THR A 371 26.63 8.85 -11.42
C THR A 371 25.75 9.81 -12.22
N MET A 372 24.57 10.15 -11.70
CA MET A 372 23.65 11.11 -12.33
C MET A 372 24.31 12.47 -12.53
N LYS A 373 24.96 13.01 -11.47
CA LYS A 373 25.66 14.29 -11.53
C LYS A 373 26.79 14.28 -12.57
N SER A 374 27.64 13.25 -12.51
CA SER A 374 28.76 13.07 -13.45
C SER A 374 28.29 13.01 -14.91
N MET A 375 27.25 12.23 -15.20
CA MET A 375 26.72 12.11 -16.56
C MET A 375 26.14 13.42 -17.09
N ASN A 376 25.36 14.14 -16.26
CA ASN A 376 24.82 15.44 -16.64
C ASN A 376 25.94 16.46 -16.93
N GLU A 377 27.00 16.48 -16.12
CA GLU A 377 28.16 17.35 -16.35
C GLU A 377 28.87 17.01 -17.68
N VAL A 378 29.16 15.73 -17.93
CA VAL A 378 29.85 15.27 -19.16
C VAL A 378 29.02 15.57 -20.41
N LEU A 379 27.72 15.31 -20.39
CA LEU A 379 26.84 15.53 -21.55
C LEU A 379 26.63 17.01 -21.85
N ASN A 380 26.50 17.87 -20.84
CA ASN A 380 26.41 19.31 -21.03
C ASN A 380 27.72 19.91 -21.57
N GLN A 381 28.88 19.42 -21.11
CA GLN A 381 30.17 19.85 -21.65
C GLN A 381 30.32 19.50 -23.15
N LYS A 382 29.90 18.30 -23.55
CA LYS A 382 29.98 17.85 -24.95
C LYS A 382 29.03 18.59 -25.91
N GLN A 383 27.91 19.13 -25.42
CA GLN A 383 26.95 19.89 -26.24
C GLN A 383 27.24 21.39 -26.33
N GLN A 384 28.29 21.88 -25.67
CA GLN A 384 28.68 23.28 -25.78
C GLN A 384 29.26 23.57 -27.18
N ALA A 385 28.70 24.58 -27.84
CA ALA A 385 29.23 25.12 -29.09
C ALA A 385 30.66 25.67 -28.89
N PRO A 386 31.47 25.81 -29.95
CA PRO A 386 32.80 26.44 -29.86
C PRO A 386 32.74 27.78 -29.12
N GLU A 387 33.79 28.09 -28.34
CA GLU A 387 33.87 29.25 -27.41
C GLU A 387 33.35 30.58 -27.98
N MET A 388 33.45 30.79 -29.30
CA MET A 388 33.08 32.03 -29.99
C MET A 388 31.57 32.38 -29.96
N ILE A 389 30.69 31.45 -29.56
CA ILE A 389 29.21 31.65 -29.53
C ILE A 389 28.65 31.71 -28.08
N ARG A 390 29.48 31.44 -27.07
CA ARG A 390 29.04 31.37 -25.65
C ARG A 390 28.48 32.67 -25.09
N ASP A 391 28.97 33.82 -25.55
CA ASP A 391 28.62 35.12 -24.96
C ASP A 391 27.25 35.68 -25.39
N ILE A 392 26.56 35.04 -26.35
CA ILE A 392 25.28 35.54 -26.91
C ILE A 392 24.07 34.70 -26.43
N MET A 393 24.27 33.49 -25.93
CA MET A 393 23.18 32.61 -25.47
C MET A 393 23.43 32.11 -24.05
N TYR A 394 22.64 32.62 -23.09
CA TYR A 394 22.41 31.91 -21.83
C TYR A 394 21.64 30.63 -22.15
N LYS A 395 22.36 29.54 -22.38
CA LYS A 395 21.76 28.21 -22.53
C LYS A 395 21.63 27.64 -21.12
N GLU A 396 20.39 27.46 -20.65
CA GLU A 396 20.15 26.66 -19.44
C GLU A 396 20.76 25.26 -19.62
N GLU A 397 21.40 24.74 -18.58
CA GLU A 397 21.94 23.38 -18.61
C GLU A 397 20.80 22.37 -18.81
N THR A 398 20.99 21.45 -19.74
CA THR A 398 20.00 20.41 -20.03
C THR A 398 20.12 19.32 -18.97
N THR A 399 19.01 18.94 -18.35
CA THR A 399 18.96 17.73 -17.49
C THR A 399 18.78 16.50 -18.37
N TYR A 400 19.81 15.68 -18.52
CA TYR A 400 19.77 14.42 -19.28
C TYR A 400 19.28 13.25 -18.44
N VAL A 401 19.73 13.20 -17.19
CA VAL A 401 19.36 12.19 -16.21
C VAL A 401 18.69 12.90 -15.04
N ASP A 402 17.41 12.60 -14.83
CA ASP A 402 16.61 13.09 -13.70
C ASP A 402 16.22 11.94 -12.78
N LEU A 403 15.90 12.27 -11.53
CA LEU A 403 15.39 11.33 -10.54
C LEU A 403 13.98 11.73 -10.11
N LYS A 404 13.04 10.78 -10.21
CA LYS A 404 11.69 10.93 -9.68
C LYS A 404 11.45 9.92 -8.56
N SER A 405 11.22 10.45 -7.36
CA SER A 405 10.69 9.68 -6.25
C SER A 405 9.18 9.45 -6.47
N VAL A 406 8.78 8.19 -6.45
CA VAL A 406 7.41 7.70 -6.72
C VAL A 406 6.95 6.74 -5.59
N PRO A 407 6.94 7.18 -4.32
CA PRO A 407 6.48 6.35 -3.18
C PRO A 407 5.01 5.95 -3.27
N PHE A 408 4.20 6.65 -4.08
CA PHE A 408 2.76 6.42 -4.24
C PHE A 408 2.38 6.09 -5.68
N GLU A 409 1.33 5.29 -5.85
CA GLU A 409 0.86 4.76 -7.14
C GLU A 409 0.47 5.87 -8.11
N ASN A 410 -0.21 6.92 -7.63
CA ASN A 410 -0.64 8.04 -8.47
C ASN A 410 0.57 8.78 -9.10
N GLN A 411 1.66 8.95 -8.35
CA GLN A 411 2.88 9.57 -8.85
C GLN A 411 3.53 8.69 -9.92
N LEU A 412 3.55 7.36 -9.71
CA LEU A 412 4.06 6.45 -10.74
C LEU A 412 3.22 6.51 -12.02
N VAL A 413 1.89 6.51 -11.90
CA VAL A 413 0.97 6.65 -13.04
C VAL A 413 1.23 7.95 -13.80
N GLU A 414 1.42 9.08 -13.10
CA GLU A 414 1.73 10.36 -13.72
C GLU A 414 3.05 10.34 -14.49
N VAL A 415 4.12 9.83 -13.88
CA VAL A 415 5.44 9.77 -14.52
C VAL A 415 5.42 8.81 -15.72
N VAL A 416 4.80 7.64 -15.59
CA VAL A 416 4.70 6.64 -16.68
C VAL A 416 4.04 7.21 -17.95
N ARG A 417 3.11 8.17 -17.83
CA ARG A 417 2.47 8.79 -19.00
C ARG A 417 3.43 9.57 -19.90
N THR A 418 4.57 10.02 -19.37
CA THR A 418 5.58 10.80 -20.11
C THR A 418 6.74 9.95 -20.61
N LEU A 419 6.82 8.68 -20.21
CA LEU A 419 7.91 7.77 -20.58
C LEU A 419 7.65 7.14 -21.95
N ARG A 420 8.73 6.74 -22.62
CA ARG A 420 8.75 6.10 -23.94
C ARG A 420 9.07 4.61 -23.85
N LEU A 421 9.85 4.22 -22.86
CA LEU A 421 10.38 2.88 -22.63
C LEU A 421 10.65 2.71 -21.14
N ILE A 422 10.40 1.51 -20.60
CA ILE A 422 10.72 1.15 -19.21
C ILE A 422 11.81 0.09 -19.19
N ILE A 423 12.75 0.23 -18.25
CA ILE A 423 13.79 -0.75 -17.96
C ILE A 423 13.67 -1.15 -16.49
N ASP A 424 13.41 -2.43 -16.24
CA ASP A 424 13.48 -3.04 -14.92
C ASP A 424 14.20 -4.39 -15.01
N LEU A 425 15.45 -4.39 -14.54
CA LEU A 425 16.35 -5.54 -14.63
C LEU A 425 16.47 -6.33 -13.31
N ASN A 426 15.54 -6.10 -12.38
CA ASN A 426 15.43 -6.96 -11.19
C ASN A 426 15.06 -8.39 -11.58
N HIS A 427 15.36 -9.33 -10.68
CA HIS A 427 14.96 -10.73 -10.87
C HIS A 427 13.43 -10.84 -10.93
N GLU A 428 12.73 -10.22 -9.98
CA GLU A 428 11.28 -10.00 -10.03
C GLU A 428 11.06 -8.50 -10.30
N PRO A 429 10.57 -8.10 -11.49
CA PRO A 429 10.24 -6.70 -11.79
C PRO A 429 9.13 -6.16 -10.88
N ASP A 430 9.07 -4.83 -10.67
CA ASP A 430 8.00 -4.21 -9.88
C ASP A 430 6.65 -4.40 -10.57
N LEU A 431 5.79 -5.20 -9.93
CA LEU A 431 4.48 -5.59 -10.46
C LEU A 431 3.61 -4.39 -10.85
N PHE A 432 3.56 -3.35 -10.01
CA PHE A 432 2.70 -2.20 -10.26
C PHE A 432 3.23 -1.34 -11.43
N LEU A 433 4.56 -1.20 -11.56
CA LEU A 433 5.20 -0.62 -12.73
C LEU A 433 4.84 -1.37 -14.01
N GLN A 434 4.84 -2.71 -13.99
CA GLN A 434 4.45 -3.51 -15.17
C GLN A 434 2.99 -3.28 -15.57
N ILE A 435 2.08 -3.26 -14.59
CA ILE A 435 0.64 -3.00 -14.81
C ILE A 435 0.41 -1.60 -15.38
N CYS A 436 1.06 -0.58 -14.80
CA CYS A 436 1.00 0.80 -15.30
C CYS A 436 1.55 0.91 -16.72
N SER A 437 2.65 0.22 -17.00
CA SER A 437 3.27 0.20 -18.33
C SER A 437 2.36 -0.41 -19.38
N ILE A 438 1.68 -1.53 -19.08
CA ILE A 438 0.65 -2.08 -19.98
C ILE A 438 -0.48 -1.05 -20.20
N GLY A 439 -0.96 -0.44 -19.13
CA GLY A 439 -2.05 0.55 -19.18
C GLY A 439 -1.73 1.78 -20.04
N ALA A 440 -0.47 2.22 -20.02
CA ALA A 440 0.04 3.30 -20.86
C ALA A 440 0.50 2.82 -22.26
N GLY A 441 0.49 1.50 -22.52
CA GLY A 441 0.95 0.94 -23.78
C GLY A 441 2.46 1.02 -23.98
N LEU A 442 3.24 1.08 -22.90
CA LEU A 442 4.69 1.19 -22.95
C LEU A 442 5.39 -0.14 -23.18
N PRO A 443 6.43 -0.16 -24.03
CA PRO A 443 7.36 -1.27 -24.07
C PRO A 443 8.20 -1.35 -22.78
N GLN A 444 8.52 -2.57 -22.37
CA GLN A 444 9.32 -2.86 -21.17
C GLN A 444 10.53 -3.73 -21.52
N ILE A 445 11.67 -3.46 -20.90
CA ILE A 445 12.88 -4.29 -20.99
C ILE A 445 13.09 -4.95 -19.63
N ASN A 446 13.09 -6.28 -19.62
CA ASN A 446 13.23 -7.09 -18.42
C ASN A 446 14.27 -8.20 -18.62
N ARG A 447 14.69 -8.84 -17.53
CA ARG A 447 15.55 -10.03 -17.60
C ARG A 447 14.76 -11.33 -17.69
N ASN A 448 13.71 -11.42 -16.88
CA ASN A 448 12.91 -12.63 -16.77
C ASN A 448 11.55 -12.46 -17.46
N PRO A 449 10.99 -13.56 -18.01
CA PRO A 449 9.62 -13.54 -18.52
C PRO A 449 8.63 -13.32 -17.37
N THR A 450 7.56 -12.60 -17.65
CA THR A 450 6.45 -12.38 -16.71
C THR A 450 5.12 -12.58 -17.46
N ASP A 451 4.02 -12.65 -16.73
CA ASP A 451 2.68 -12.71 -17.34
C ASP A 451 2.35 -11.40 -18.12
N TYR A 452 3.09 -10.34 -17.84
CA TYR A 452 2.85 -8.98 -18.32
C TYR A 452 3.71 -8.58 -19.51
N VAL A 453 4.82 -9.28 -19.76
CA VAL A 453 5.81 -8.90 -20.78
C VAL A 453 6.13 -10.09 -21.68
N GLN A 454 5.86 -9.94 -22.97
CA GLN A 454 6.22 -10.90 -23.99
C GLN A 454 7.31 -10.34 -24.92
N HIS A 455 8.39 -11.11 -25.05
CA HIS A 455 9.54 -10.79 -25.90
C HIS A 455 9.14 -10.48 -27.35
N ASN A 456 9.70 -9.41 -27.92
CA ASN A 456 9.42 -8.88 -29.27
C ASN A 456 7.93 -8.52 -29.53
N MET A 457 7.11 -8.46 -28.48
CA MET A 457 5.73 -8.01 -28.55
C MET A 457 5.62 -6.67 -27.81
N ASN A 458 5.23 -6.67 -26.53
CA ASN A 458 5.19 -5.47 -25.70
C ASN A 458 6.45 -5.26 -24.85
N GLY A 459 7.50 -6.02 -25.10
CA GLY A 459 8.77 -5.81 -24.43
C GLY A 459 9.90 -6.61 -25.02
N TYR A 460 11.07 -6.44 -24.42
CA TYR A 460 12.30 -7.14 -24.78
C TYR A 460 12.86 -7.83 -23.54
N LEU A 461 13.37 -9.05 -23.72
CA LEU A 461 13.94 -9.84 -22.64
C LEU A 461 15.43 -9.95 -22.93
N ILE A 462 16.26 -9.54 -21.98
CA ILE A 462 17.71 -9.58 -22.10
C ILE A 462 18.31 -10.59 -21.11
N ASN A 463 19.20 -11.45 -21.61
CA ASN A 463 19.91 -12.41 -20.77
C ASN A 463 21.20 -11.80 -20.23
N ASP A 464 21.91 -11.06 -21.08
CA ASP A 464 23.10 -10.29 -20.75
C ASP A 464 22.76 -8.79 -20.74
N ILE A 465 23.33 -8.06 -19.79
CA ILE A 465 23.20 -6.60 -19.73
C ILE A 465 23.78 -5.92 -20.97
N ASN A 466 24.74 -6.55 -21.65
CA ASN A 466 25.34 -6.03 -22.88
C ASN A 466 24.34 -5.98 -24.05
N ASP A 467 23.23 -6.73 -23.97
CA ASP A 467 22.17 -6.70 -24.98
C ASP A 467 21.20 -5.51 -24.80
N LEU A 468 21.41 -4.66 -23.77
CA LEU A 468 20.51 -3.55 -23.49
C LEU A 468 20.47 -2.54 -24.64
N SER A 469 21.62 -2.21 -25.26
CA SER A 469 21.68 -1.30 -26.42
C SER A 469 20.82 -1.79 -27.59
N ILE A 470 20.84 -3.11 -27.85
CA ILE A 470 20.00 -3.74 -28.89
C ILE A 470 18.52 -3.60 -28.53
N ALA A 471 18.17 -3.83 -27.27
CA ALA A 471 16.80 -3.73 -26.79
C ALA A 471 16.26 -2.29 -26.80
N THR A 472 17.10 -1.29 -26.48
CA THR A 472 16.74 0.13 -26.56
C THR A 472 16.55 0.58 -28.02
N ASP A 473 17.50 0.22 -28.90
CA ASP A 473 17.43 0.53 -30.34
C ASP A 473 16.15 -0.03 -30.96
N TYR A 474 15.78 -1.27 -30.60
CA TYR A 474 14.58 -1.95 -31.10
C TYR A 474 13.30 -1.12 -30.92
N PHE A 475 13.16 -0.36 -29.83
CA PHE A 475 11.96 0.43 -29.54
C PHE A 475 12.09 1.92 -29.83
N LEU A 476 13.28 2.50 -29.70
CA LEU A 476 13.50 3.93 -29.85
C LEU A 476 13.63 4.35 -31.31
N ASN A 477 14.38 3.57 -32.12
CA ASN A 477 14.67 3.92 -33.51
C ASN A 477 13.65 3.34 -34.51
N HIS A 478 12.89 2.33 -34.10
CA HIS A 478 11.89 1.67 -34.95
C HIS A 478 10.46 1.92 -34.46
N LEU A 479 9.84 3.01 -34.93
CA LEU A 479 8.46 3.37 -34.57
C LEU A 479 7.44 2.22 -34.83
N LYS A 480 7.70 1.36 -35.83
CA LYS A 480 6.91 0.16 -36.08
C LYS A 480 6.86 -0.79 -34.87
N ASN A 481 8.01 -1.06 -34.27
CA ASN A 481 8.13 -1.96 -33.12
C ASN A 481 7.45 -1.36 -31.89
N TRP A 482 7.62 -0.04 -31.69
CA TRP A 482 6.93 0.67 -30.61
C TRP A 482 5.39 0.62 -30.78
N ASN A 483 4.87 0.86 -31.98
CA ASN A 483 3.43 0.77 -32.27
C ASN A 483 2.89 -0.66 -32.12
N GLN A 484 3.70 -1.67 -32.44
CA GLN A 484 3.36 -3.08 -32.20
C GLN A 484 3.26 -3.37 -30.70
N ALA A 485 4.22 -2.89 -29.91
CA ALA A 485 4.20 -3.00 -28.45
C ALA A 485 2.96 -2.34 -27.85
N PHE A 486 2.65 -1.12 -28.26
CA PHE A 486 1.45 -0.41 -27.85
C PHE A 486 0.17 -1.23 -28.14
N SER A 487 0.04 -1.73 -29.37
CA SER A 487 -1.12 -2.53 -29.79
C SER A 487 -1.26 -3.81 -28.96
N TYR A 488 -0.15 -4.48 -28.66
CA TYR A 488 -0.14 -5.69 -27.84
C TYR A 488 -0.49 -5.39 -26.38
N SER A 489 0.06 -4.32 -25.80
CA SER A 489 -0.28 -3.86 -24.45
C SER A 489 -1.77 -3.52 -24.33
N MET A 490 -2.39 -2.91 -25.35
CA MET A 490 -3.85 -2.68 -25.35
C MET A 490 -4.67 -3.98 -25.37
N LYS A 491 -4.15 -5.06 -25.96
CA LYS A 491 -4.77 -6.39 -25.88
C LYS A 491 -4.64 -6.97 -24.47
N LEU A 492 -3.46 -6.86 -23.85
CA LEU A 492 -3.23 -7.30 -22.47
C LEU A 492 -4.07 -6.50 -21.47
N ALA A 493 -4.23 -5.19 -21.66
CA ALA A 493 -5.06 -4.35 -20.81
C ALA A 493 -6.52 -4.84 -20.74
N LYS A 494 -7.05 -5.38 -21.85
CA LYS A 494 -8.38 -6.02 -21.85
C LYS A 494 -8.38 -7.33 -21.05
N HIS A 495 -7.33 -8.13 -21.20
CA HIS A 495 -7.19 -9.42 -20.50
C HIS A 495 -7.08 -9.26 -18.99
N TYR A 496 -6.33 -8.24 -18.53
CA TYR A 496 -6.16 -7.88 -17.12
C TYR A 496 -7.09 -6.74 -16.68
N SER A 497 -8.25 -6.61 -17.34
CA SER A 497 -9.29 -5.69 -16.87
C SER A 497 -9.94 -6.25 -15.61
N SER A 498 -10.42 -5.35 -14.75
CA SER A 498 -11.10 -5.73 -13.50
C SER A 498 -12.19 -6.79 -13.70
N SER A 499 -13.03 -6.64 -14.72
CA SER A 499 -14.08 -7.62 -15.05
C SER A 499 -13.53 -9.03 -15.30
N GLN A 500 -12.40 -9.16 -16.00
CA GLN A 500 -11.79 -10.44 -16.35
C GLN A 500 -11.09 -11.07 -15.14
N ILE A 501 -10.38 -10.27 -14.34
CA ILE A 501 -9.77 -10.71 -13.08
C ILE A 501 -10.84 -11.29 -12.15
N LEU A 502 -11.95 -10.58 -11.98
CA LEU A 502 -13.06 -11.04 -11.15
C LEU A 502 -13.72 -12.32 -11.69
N THR A 503 -13.85 -12.45 -13.01
CA THR A 503 -14.33 -13.69 -13.63
C THR A 503 -13.37 -14.85 -13.40
N GLN A 504 -12.06 -14.66 -13.51
CA GLN A 504 -11.07 -15.71 -13.21
C GLN A 504 -11.13 -16.16 -11.73
N LEU A 505 -11.33 -15.21 -10.81
CA LEU A 505 -11.52 -15.49 -9.39
C LEU A 505 -12.77 -16.34 -9.12
N ASP A 506 -13.84 -16.17 -9.90
CA ASP A 506 -15.09 -16.91 -9.73
C ASP A 506 -15.10 -18.26 -10.48
N GLU A 507 -14.60 -18.30 -11.73
CA GLU A 507 -14.60 -19.48 -12.59
C GLU A 507 -13.74 -20.61 -12.05
N ARG A 508 -12.56 -20.30 -11.48
CA ARG A 508 -11.70 -21.31 -10.88
C ARG A 508 -12.34 -21.99 -9.67
N ARG A 509 -13.36 -21.38 -9.06
CA ARG A 509 -14.18 -22.00 -8.00
C ARG A 509 -15.37 -22.80 -8.51
N LEU A 510 -15.98 -22.38 -9.63
CA LEU A 510 -17.10 -23.11 -10.24
C LEU A 510 -16.69 -24.46 -10.82
N ARG A 511 -15.45 -24.60 -11.29
CA ARG A 511 -14.89 -25.90 -11.74
C ARG A 511 -14.85 -26.93 -10.60
N ASP A 512 -14.63 -26.49 -9.36
CA ASP A 512 -14.64 -27.37 -8.19
C ASP A 512 -16.06 -27.78 -7.74
N LYS A 513 -17.05 -26.88 -7.84
CA LYS A 513 -18.45 -27.21 -7.48
C LYS A 513 -19.09 -28.22 -8.45
N ASN A 514 -18.62 -28.26 -9.69
CA ASN A 514 -19.20 -29.09 -10.76
C ASN A 514 -18.44 -30.39 -11.02
N GLY A 515 -17.38 -30.71 -10.27
CA GLY A 515 -16.69 -31.99 -10.30
C GLY A 515 -16.48 -32.59 -11.69
N ALA A 516 -15.51 -32.06 -12.44
CA ALA A 516 -15.02 -32.67 -13.68
C ALA A 516 -13.50 -32.57 -13.76
#